data_AF-A0AA39AJR2-F1
#
_entry.id   AF-A0AA39AJR2-F1
#
_cell.length_a   1.000
_cell.length_b   1.000
_cell.length_c   1.000
_cell.angle_alpha   90.00
_cell.angle_beta   90.00
_cell.angle_gamma   90.00
#
_symmetry.space_group_name_H-M   'P 1'
#
loop_
_entity.id
_entity.type
_entity.pdbx_description
1 polymer ?
#
loop_
_entity_poly.entity_id
_entity_poly.type
_entity_poly.pdbx_seq_one_letter_code
_entity_poly.pdbx_strand_id
1 'polypeptide(L)'
;MIPPAKRKTELDRNLIKKAVKLALDDLKAKYTGLLLSAHALKICSYAPDLARSITGLILSSSDSDFQKECLSLLGLQSQEVEGGIVEDRIKEKIISVVEINDRKPQRSREAPSFLFENDCIQEQDLQAKEYEGEEAFNLFYP
;
A
#
# COMPACT_ATOMS: atom_id res chain seq x y z
N MET A 1 -14.42 38.20 -16.25
CA MET A 1 -14.04 37.44 -17.47
C MET A 1 -12.55 37.10 -17.38
N ILE A 2 -12.18 35.83 -17.20
CA ILE A 2 -10.77 35.42 -17.16
C ILE A 2 -10.17 35.53 -18.58
N PRO A 3 -9.03 36.23 -18.78
CA PRO A 3 -8.44 36.44 -20.09
C PRO A 3 -8.02 35.12 -20.75
N PRO A 4 -8.13 35.01 -22.09
CA PRO A 4 -7.94 33.75 -22.83
C PRO A 4 -6.55 33.12 -22.67
N ALA A 5 -5.53 33.93 -22.36
CA ALA A 5 -4.18 33.44 -22.06
C ALA A 5 -4.10 32.64 -20.74
N LYS A 6 -4.82 33.08 -19.68
CA LYS A 6 -4.84 32.39 -18.39
C LYS A 6 -5.52 31.01 -18.47
N ARG A 7 -6.54 30.86 -19.33
CA ARG A 7 -7.25 29.58 -19.54
C ARG A 7 -6.37 28.53 -20.24
N LYS A 8 -5.53 28.94 -21.20
CA LYS A 8 -4.59 28.02 -21.88
C LYS A 8 -3.55 27.47 -20.91
N THR A 9 -2.98 28.32 -20.06
CA THR A 9 -2.01 27.89 -19.03
C THR A 9 -2.62 26.94 -17.99
N GLU A 10 -3.90 27.13 -17.65
CA GLU A 10 -4.61 26.27 -16.70
C GLU A 10 -4.97 24.91 -17.30
N LEU A 11 -5.40 24.89 -18.58
CA LEU A 11 -5.61 23.66 -19.34
C LEU A 11 -4.32 22.85 -19.49
N ASP A 12 -3.21 23.50 -19.84
CA ASP A 12 -1.89 22.84 -19.89
C ASP A 12 -1.48 22.29 -18.52
N ARG A 13 -1.69 23.05 -17.44
CA ARG A 13 -1.38 22.58 -16.08
C ARG A 13 -2.20 21.33 -15.72
N ASN A 14 -3.47 21.28 -16.12
CA ASN A 14 -4.33 20.12 -15.89
C ASN A 14 -3.93 18.92 -16.76
N LEU A 15 -3.48 19.14 -18.00
CA LEU A 15 -2.92 18.09 -18.85
C LEU A 15 -1.62 17.53 -18.29
N ILE A 16 -0.72 18.38 -17.82
CA ILE A 16 0.52 17.99 -17.15
C ILE A 16 0.21 17.16 -15.90
N LYS A 17 -0.71 17.62 -15.03
CA LYS A 17 -1.14 16.85 -13.84
C LYS A 17 -1.67 15.46 -14.23
N LYS A 18 -2.46 15.36 -15.29
CA LYS A 18 -2.96 14.07 -15.78
C LYS A 18 -1.84 13.18 -16.31
N ALA A 19 -0.93 13.72 -17.11
CA ALA A 19 0.21 12.98 -17.65
C ALA A 19 1.13 12.46 -16.53
N VAL A 20 1.42 13.30 -15.53
CA VAL A 20 2.22 12.92 -14.34
C VAL A 20 1.50 11.83 -13.55
N LYS A 21 0.19 11.96 -13.32
CA LYS A 21 -0.59 10.94 -12.61
C LYS A 21 -0.56 9.60 -13.35
N LEU A 22 -0.78 9.61 -14.67
CA LEU A 22 -0.74 8.39 -15.49
C LEU A 22 0.65 7.74 -15.47
N ALA A 23 1.72 8.52 -15.57
CA ALA A 23 3.09 8.02 -15.49
C ALA A 23 3.39 7.42 -14.11
N LEU A 24 2.89 8.04 -13.04
CA LEU A 24 3.03 7.53 -11.67
C LEU A 24 2.23 6.23 -11.47
N ASP A 25 1.01 6.16 -12.00
CA ASP A 25 0.17 4.97 -11.93
C ASP A 25 0.80 3.80 -12.74
N ASP A 26 1.35 4.07 -13.93
CA ASP A 26 2.10 3.08 -14.74
C ASP A 26 3.38 2.61 -14.04
N LEU A 27 4.12 3.52 -13.39
CA LEU A 27 5.28 3.18 -12.59
C LEU A 27 4.90 2.25 -11.42
N LYS A 28 3.83 2.56 -10.69
CA LYS A 28 3.31 1.71 -9.61
C LYS A 28 2.85 0.35 -10.10
N ALA A 29 2.27 0.28 -11.30
CA ALA A 29 1.84 -0.97 -11.91
C ALA A 29 3.01 -1.85 -12.38
N LYS A 30 4.13 -1.26 -12.81
CA LYS A 30 5.32 -1.98 -13.30
C LYS A 30 6.26 -2.42 -12.18
N TYR A 31 6.39 -1.63 -11.12
CA TYR A 31 7.28 -1.91 -9.99
C TYR A 31 6.50 -2.42 -8.79
N THR A 32 5.71 -3.47 -9.03
CA THR A 32 4.96 -4.17 -8.00
C THR A 32 5.90 -4.71 -6.93
N GLY A 33 5.89 -4.07 -5.74
CA GLY A 33 6.66 -4.45 -4.56
C GLY A 33 7.61 -3.35 -4.08
N LEU A 34 8.01 -2.44 -4.99
CA LEU A 34 8.96 -1.36 -4.65
C LEU A 34 8.28 -0.13 -4.03
N LEU A 35 7.02 0.13 -4.40
CA LEU A 35 6.26 1.30 -3.95
C LEU A 35 5.17 0.93 -2.92
N LEU A 36 5.57 0.18 -1.89
CA LEU A 36 4.71 -0.06 -0.73
C LEU A 36 4.56 1.22 0.09
N SER A 37 3.37 1.44 0.65
CA SER A 37 3.19 2.47 1.67
C SER A 37 4.08 2.21 2.90
N ALA A 38 4.39 3.27 3.66
CA ALA A 38 5.14 3.13 4.90
C ALA A 38 4.45 2.16 5.90
N HIS A 39 3.12 2.12 5.88
CA HIS A 39 2.32 1.19 6.69
C HIS A 39 2.50 -0.27 6.22
N ALA A 40 2.45 -0.52 4.91
CA ALA A 40 2.70 -1.85 4.36
C ALA A 40 4.14 -2.34 4.63
N LEU A 41 5.13 -1.45 4.50
CA LEU A 41 6.52 -1.77 4.86
C LEU A 41 6.65 -2.13 6.34
N LYS A 42 5.99 -1.38 7.24
CA LYS A 42 5.97 -1.70 8.67
C LYS A 42 5.37 -3.09 8.92
N ILE A 43 4.26 -3.44 8.27
CA ILE A 43 3.66 -4.78 8.41
C ILE A 43 4.62 -5.85 7.88
N CYS A 44 5.21 -5.66 6.70
CA CYS A 44 6.15 -6.61 6.10
C CYS A 44 7.40 -6.83 6.97
N SER A 45 7.80 -5.84 7.78
CA SER A 45 8.94 -5.99 8.70
C SER A 45 8.73 -7.08 9.76
N TYR A 46 7.47 -7.39 10.11
CA TYR A 46 7.13 -8.46 11.05
C TYR A 46 6.93 -9.82 10.37
N ALA A 47 6.88 -9.88 9.04
CA ALA A 47 6.63 -11.11 8.30
C ALA A 47 7.66 -12.23 8.61
N PRO A 48 8.97 -11.96 8.76
CA PRO A 48 9.94 -13.01 9.10
C PRO A 48 9.67 -13.68 10.45
N ASP A 49 9.42 -12.89 11.50
CA ASP A 49 9.20 -13.43 12.84
C ASP A 49 7.86 -14.18 12.95
N LEU A 50 6.83 -13.67 12.26
CA LEU A 50 5.56 -14.35 12.17
C LEU A 50 5.69 -15.68 11.39
N ALA A 51 6.41 -15.68 10.28
CA ALA A 51 6.66 -16.88 9.50
C ALA A 51 7.43 -17.94 10.29
N ARG A 52 8.46 -17.55 11.05
CA ARG A 52 9.19 -18.45 11.95
C ARG A 52 8.28 -19.05 13.02
N SER A 53 7.44 -18.23 13.63
CA SER A 53 6.50 -18.68 14.67
C SER A 53 5.49 -19.69 14.12
N ILE A 54 4.88 -19.40 12.97
CA ILE A 54 3.92 -20.30 12.31
C ILE A 54 4.62 -21.59 11.86
N THR A 55 5.82 -21.50 11.32
CA THR A 55 6.62 -22.67 10.94
C THR A 55 6.90 -23.56 12.14
N GLY A 56 7.31 -22.96 13.27
CA GLY A 56 7.47 -23.66 14.53
C GLY A 56 6.18 -24.38 14.95
N LEU A 57 5.02 -23.71 14.89
CA LEU A 57 3.72 -24.33 15.20
C LEU A 57 3.39 -25.53 14.29
N ILE A 58 3.61 -25.39 12.98
CA ILE A 58 3.37 -26.48 12.01
C ILE A 58 4.28 -27.67 12.31
N LEU A 59 5.59 -27.45 12.35
CA LEU A 59 6.58 -28.52 12.45
C LEU A 59 6.64 -29.16 13.86
N SER A 60 6.25 -28.41 14.90
CA SER A 60 6.18 -28.94 16.27
C SER A 60 4.91 -29.76 16.56
N SER A 61 3.90 -29.68 15.70
CA SER A 61 2.65 -30.41 15.90
C SER A 61 2.85 -31.92 15.85
N SER A 62 2.22 -32.64 16.77
CA SER A 62 2.14 -34.11 16.74
C SER A 62 1.05 -34.63 15.80
N ASP A 63 0.18 -33.75 15.30
CA ASP A 63 -0.90 -34.09 14.37
C ASP A 63 -0.36 -34.10 12.93
N SER A 64 -0.21 -35.30 12.37
CA SER A 64 0.32 -35.48 11.01
C SER A 64 -0.64 -35.00 9.92
N ASP A 65 -1.94 -34.98 10.18
CA ASP A 65 -2.92 -34.53 9.20
C ASP A 65 -2.90 -33.01 9.14
N PHE A 66 -2.82 -32.33 10.30
CA PHE A 66 -2.57 -30.90 10.37
C PHE A 66 -1.29 -30.47 9.63
N GLN A 67 -0.18 -31.20 9.84
CA GLN A 67 1.08 -30.92 9.13
C GLN A 67 0.93 -31.03 7.62
N LYS A 68 0.32 -32.12 7.13
CA LYS A 68 0.10 -32.35 5.69
C LYS A 68 -0.80 -31.27 5.08
N GLU A 69 -1.89 -30.92 5.76
CA GLU A 69 -2.81 -29.87 5.31
C GLU A 69 -2.09 -28.52 5.20
N CYS A 70 -1.31 -28.15 6.21
CA CYS A 70 -0.53 -26.90 6.19
C CYS A 70 0.49 -26.89 5.05
N LEU A 71 1.25 -27.96 4.86
CA LEU A 71 2.21 -28.07 3.76
C LEU A 71 1.50 -27.99 2.40
N SER A 72 0.35 -28.66 2.26
CA SER A 72 -0.47 -28.59 1.05
C SER A 72 -0.98 -27.17 0.77
N LEU A 73 -1.40 -26.42 1.79
CA LEU A 73 -1.82 -25.01 1.65
C LEU A 73 -0.68 -24.08 1.22
N LEU A 74 0.57 -24.46 1.54
CA LEU A 74 1.78 -23.79 1.10
C LEU A 74 2.27 -24.28 -0.27
N GLY A 75 1.61 -25.28 -0.87
CA GLY A 75 2.02 -25.89 -2.14
C GLY A 75 3.28 -26.73 -2.03
N LEU A 76 3.61 -27.19 -0.82
CA LEU A 76 4.77 -28.02 -0.51
C LEU A 76 4.34 -29.48 -0.44
N GLN A 77 5.18 -30.38 -0.97
CA GLN A 77 4.96 -31.82 -0.80
C GLN A 77 5.41 -32.25 0.60
N SER A 78 4.71 -33.20 1.22
CA SER A 78 4.98 -33.63 2.59
C SER A 78 6.28 -34.43 2.79
N GLN A 79 7.03 -34.71 1.72
CA GLN A 79 8.28 -35.47 1.78
C GLN A 79 9.44 -34.52 2.11
N GLU A 80 10.05 -34.69 3.29
CA GLU A 80 11.26 -33.99 3.77
C GLU A 80 11.31 -32.50 3.42
N VAL A 81 10.36 -31.74 3.96
CA VAL A 81 10.42 -30.28 3.85
C VAL A 81 11.34 -29.74 4.93
N GLU A 82 12.47 -29.18 4.51
CA GLU A 82 13.34 -28.41 5.39
C GLU A 82 12.56 -27.22 5.97
N GLY A 83 12.65 -27.01 7.29
CA GLY A 83 11.87 -25.96 7.95
C GLY A 83 12.11 -24.56 7.37
N GLY A 84 13.30 -24.30 6.83
CA GLY A 84 13.60 -23.05 6.12
C GLY A 84 12.71 -22.82 4.90
N ILE A 85 12.37 -23.87 4.14
CA ILE A 85 11.49 -23.77 2.96
C ILE A 85 10.06 -23.42 3.38
N VAL A 86 9.58 -23.98 4.50
CA VAL A 86 8.26 -23.66 5.06
C VAL A 86 8.21 -22.19 5.51
N GLU A 87 9.23 -21.74 6.25
CA GLU A 87 9.34 -20.36 6.73
C GLU A 87 9.36 -19.38 5.56
N ASP A 88 10.17 -19.64 4.54
CA ASP A 88 10.26 -18.78 3.36
C ASP A 88 8.94 -18.70 2.59
N ARG A 89 8.24 -19.82 2.40
CA ARG A 89 6.94 -19.82 1.74
C ARG A 89 5.87 -19.03 2.51
N ILE A 90 5.84 -19.17 3.83
CA ILE A 90 4.91 -18.41 4.67
C ILE A 90 5.22 -16.91 4.58
N LYS A 91 6.51 -16.54 4.70
CA LYS A 91 6.98 -15.16 4.60
C LYS A 91 6.60 -14.52 3.26
N GLU A 92 6.87 -15.21 2.15
CA GLU A 92 6.49 -14.77 0.80
C GLU A 92 4.98 -14.56 0.67
N LYS A 93 4.18 -15.48 1.20
CA LYS A 93 2.71 -15.40 1.11
C LYS A 93 2.15 -14.23 1.92
N ILE A 94 2.71 -13.95 3.10
CA ILE A 94 2.36 -12.77 3.91
C ILE A 94 2.67 -11.49 3.13
N ILE A 95 3.91 -11.35 2.64
CA ILE A 95 4.34 -10.15 1.90
C ILE A 95 3.47 -9.92 0.68
N SER A 96 3.20 -10.97 -0.10
CA SER A 96 2.35 -10.90 -1.29
C SER A 96 0.94 -10.39 -0.98
N VAL A 97 0.32 -10.87 0.08
CA VAL A 97 -1.02 -10.42 0.50
C VAL A 97 -1.01 -8.96 0.95
N VAL A 98 0.03 -8.52 1.65
CA VAL A 98 0.19 -7.12 2.05
C VAL A 98 0.33 -6.22 0.82
N GLU A 99 1.17 -6.60 -0.15
CA GLU A 99 1.33 -5.85 -1.40
C GLU A 99 0.03 -5.70 -2.20
N ILE A 100 -0.74 -6.78 -2.31
CA ILE A 100 -2.02 -6.75 -3.02
C ILE A 100 -3.02 -5.83 -2.30
N ASN A 101 -3.06 -5.87 -0.97
CA ASN A 101 -3.99 -5.06 -0.18
C ASN A 101 -3.60 -3.58 -0.13
N ASP A 102 -2.31 -3.26 -0.11
CA ASP A 102 -1.81 -1.88 -0.13
C ASP A 102 -2.20 -1.14 -1.41
N ARG A 103 -2.32 -1.87 -2.53
CA ARG A 103 -2.73 -1.31 -3.82
C ARG A 103 -4.22 -1.15 -4.01
N LYS A 104 -5.06 -1.82 -3.21
CA LYS A 104 -6.52 -1.71 -3.34
C LYS A 104 -6.94 -0.31 -2.87
N PRO A 105 -7.70 0.45 -3.69
CA PRO A 105 -8.23 1.74 -3.26
C PRO A 105 -9.05 1.55 -1.97
N GLN A 106 -8.73 2.30 -0.91
CA GLN A 106 -9.41 2.24 0.39
C GLN A 106 -10.93 2.42 0.32
N ARG A 107 -11.48 2.88 -0.82
CA ARG A 107 -12.90 3.22 -1.02
C ARG A 107 -13.88 2.04 -0.93
N SER A 108 -13.43 0.79 -0.91
CA SER A 108 -14.31 -0.38 -0.73
C SER A 108 -14.10 -1.12 0.59
N ARG A 109 -13.32 -0.56 1.53
CA ARG A 109 -13.09 -1.21 2.82
C ARG A 109 -14.22 -0.79 3.76
N GLU A 110 -15.29 -1.59 3.80
CA GLU A 110 -16.08 -1.67 5.03
C GLU A 110 -15.08 -1.93 6.16
N ALA A 111 -15.01 -1.00 7.11
CA ALA A 111 -14.08 -1.10 8.23
C ALA A 111 -14.29 -2.47 8.89
N PRO A 112 -13.24 -3.29 9.09
CA PRO A 112 -13.39 -4.51 9.85
C PRO A 112 -13.88 -4.11 11.23
N SER A 113 -15.06 -4.59 11.60
CA SER A 113 -15.53 -4.48 12.97
C SER A 113 -14.57 -5.33 13.82
N PHE A 114 -13.86 -4.65 14.73
CA PHE A 114 -13.05 -5.20 15.82
C PHE A 114 -11.60 -5.64 15.50
N LEU A 115 -10.63 -5.01 16.19
CA LEU A 115 -9.93 -5.55 17.38
C LEU A 115 -8.76 -4.67 17.86
N PHE A 116 -8.38 -3.65 17.09
CA PHE A 116 -7.43 -2.64 17.54
C PHE A 116 -7.97 -1.28 17.15
N GLU A 117 -8.13 -0.39 18.15
CA GLU A 117 -8.29 1.04 17.93
C GLU A 117 -7.06 1.49 17.13
N ASN A 118 -7.25 1.75 15.84
CA ASN A 118 -6.23 2.41 15.06
C ASN A 118 -6.31 3.90 15.39
N ASP A 119 -5.25 4.44 15.97
CA ASP A 119 -4.94 5.88 15.95
C ASP A 119 -4.63 6.29 14.49
N CYS A 120 -5.65 6.29 13.65
CA CYS A 120 -5.56 6.86 12.32
C CYS A 120 -5.51 8.37 12.49
N ILE A 121 -4.33 8.98 12.32
CA ILE A 121 -4.22 10.38 11.97
C ILE A 121 -5.07 10.55 10.70
N GLN A 122 -6.20 11.25 10.83
CA GLN A 122 -6.97 11.74 9.69
C GLN A 122 -5.99 12.54 8.82
N GLU A 123 -5.63 12.00 7.65
CA GLU A 123 -5.23 12.84 6.53
C GLU A 123 -6.43 13.74 6.24
N GLN A 124 -6.43 14.91 6.87
CA GLN A 124 -7.36 15.97 6.56
C GLN A 124 -7.21 16.23 5.06
N ASP A 125 -8.34 16.08 4.37
CA ASP A 125 -8.55 16.55 3.02
C ASP A 125 -7.70 17.81 2.78
N LEU A 126 -6.73 17.69 1.87
CA LEU A 126 -6.14 18.86 1.23
C LEU A 126 -7.24 19.47 0.33
N GLN A 127 -8.26 20.06 0.95
CA GLN A 127 -9.02 21.13 0.35
C GLN A 127 -8.03 22.26 0.14
N ALA A 128 -7.47 22.31 -1.06
CA ALA A 128 -6.86 23.50 -1.60
C ALA A 128 -7.91 24.60 -1.54
N LYS A 129 -7.89 25.40 -0.46
CA LYS A 129 -8.59 26.68 -0.43
C LYS A 129 -7.97 27.52 -1.55
N GLU A 130 -8.71 27.66 -2.64
CA GLU A 130 -8.47 28.68 -3.65
C GLU A 130 -8.60 30.04 -2.95
N TYR A 131 -7.46 30.64 -2.61
CA TYR A 131 -7.41 32.05 -2.22
C TYR A 131 -7.48 32.87 -3.51
N GLU A 132 -8.70 33.29 -3.85
CA GLU A 132 -8.95 34.38 -4.80
C GLU A 132 -8.60 35.69 -4.07
N GLY A 133 -7.33 36.09 -4.18
CA GLY A 133 -6.82 37.37 -3.67
C GLY A 133 -6.55 38.33 -4.81
N GLU A 134 -7.56 39.10 -5.21
CA GLU A 134 -7.34 40.35 -5.96
C GLU A 134 -6.96 41.44 -4.97
N GLU A 135 -5.67 41.78 -4.84
CA GLU A 135 -5.29 43.09 -4.30
C GLU A 135 -4.13 43.69 -5.11
N ALA A 136 -4.40 44.89 -5.60
CA ALA A 136 -3.59 45.67 -6.52
C ALA A 136 -2.29 46.14 -5.86
N PHE A 137 -1.15 45.86 -6.50
CA PHE A 137 0.09 46.56 -6.21
C PHE A 137 0.03 47.96 -6.81
N ASN A 138 -0.52 48.92 -6.04
CA ASN A 138 -0.18 50.32 -6.21
C ASN A 138 1.28 50.51 -5.78
N LEU A 139 2.20 50.49 -6.74
CA LEU A 139 3.54 51.03 -6.55
C LEU A 139 3.49 52.54 -6.78
N PHE A 140 3.22 53.27 -5.71
CA PHE A 140 3.62 54.67 -5.56
C PHE A 140 4.02 54.86 -4.11
N TYR A 141 5.26 55.30 -3.87
CA TYR A 141 5.58 56.34 -2.89
C TYR A 141 7.07 56.75 -3.04
N PRO A 142 7.45 57.91 -2.48
CA PRO A 142 8.04 59.05 -3.20
C PRO A 142 9.57 59.12 -3.15
#